data_AF-A0A5T0D8K2-F1
#
_entry.id   AF-A0A5T0D8K2-F1
#
_cell.length_a   1.000
_cell.length_b   1.000
_cell.length_c   1.000
_cell.angle_alpha   90.00
_cell.angle_beta   90.00
_cell.angle_gamma   90.00
#
_symmetry.space_group_name_H-M   'P 1'
#
loop_
_entity.id
_entity.type
_entity.pdbx_description
1 polymer ?
#
loop_
_entity_poly.entity_id
_entity_poly.type
_entity_poly.pdbx_seq_one_letter_code
_entity_poly.pdbx_strand_id
1 'polypeptide(L)' 'SLIELSRKNNIQMFISTHSLEFLSSVEKVANEKEFKDLGVFNIYRYKENVYCKHYQSEQLKDLLNNGIELRR' A
#
# COMPACT_ATOMS: atom_id res chain seq x y z
N SER A 1 2.52 -11.73 11.65
CA SER A 1 2.31 -11.42 10.22
C SER A 1 3.61 -10.86 9.62
N LEU A 2 3.71 -10.71 8.28
CA LEU A 2 4.88 -10.05 7.64
C LEU A 2 5.07 -8.62 8.16
N ILE A 3 3.98 -7.87 8.37
CA ILE A 3 3.99 -6.51 8.94
C ILE A 3 4.60 -6.53 10.35
N GLU A 4 4.19 -7.48 11.19
CA GLU A 4 4.73 -7.59 12.55
C GLU A 4 6.22 -7.97 12.56
N LEU A 5 6.62 -8.90 11.67
CA LEU A 5 8.02 -9.27 11.53
C LEU A 5 8.87 -8.07 11.07
N SER A 6 8.35 -7.29 10.12
CA SER A 6 9.04 -6.10 9.60
C SER A 6 9.19 -5.04 10.69
N ARG A 7 8.12 -4.75 11.44
CA ARG A 7 8.13 -3.83 12.58
C ARG A 7 9.15 -4.24 13.65
N LYS A 8 9.22 -5.52 14.03
CA LYS A 8 10.14 -6.02 15.06
C LYS A 8 11.61 -5.93 14.67
N ASN A 9 11.90 -5.91 13.38
CA ASN A 9 13.27 -5.91 12.85
C ASN A 9 13.65 -4.58 12.17
N ASN A 10 12.82 -3.53 12.31
CA ASN A 10 13.01 -2.24 11.65
C ASN A 10 13.22 -2.37 10.13
N ILE A 11 12.45 -3.25 9.49
CA ILE A 11 12.49 -3.47 8.04
C ILE A 11 11.36 -2.66 7.40
N GLN A 12 11.70 -1.91 6.35
CA GLN A 12 10.73 -1.23 5.50
C GLN A 12 10.00 -2.23 4.60
N MET A 13 8.71 -2.04 4.42
CA MET A 13 7.90 -2.87 3.53
C MET A 13 7.45 -2.07 2.31
N PHE A 14 7.61 -2.66 1.14
CA PHE A 14 7.11 -2.11 -0.12
C PHE A 14 6.19 -3.11 -0.79
N ILE A 15 5.00 -2.66 -1.20
CA ILE A 15 4.02 -3.51 -1.88
C ILE A 15 3.56 -2.88 -3.19
N SER A 16 3.30 -3.71 -4.19
CA SER A 16 2.60 -3.34 -5.41
C SER A 16 1.51 -4.35 -5.70
N THR A 17 0.28 -3.87 -5.89
CA THR A 17 -0.89 -4.71 -6.15
C THR A 17 -2.05 -3.87 -6.69
N HIS A 18 -2.94 -4.51 -7.43
CA HIS A 18 -4.22 -3.94 -7.86
C HIS A 18 -5.42 -4.50 -7.08
N SER A 19 -5.16 -5.34 -6.06
CA SER A 19 -6.21 -5.90 -5.20
C SER A 19 -6.57 -4.91 -4.09
N LEU A 20 -7.74 -4.29 -4.22
CA LEU A 20 -8.29 -3.38 -3.22
C LEU A 20 -8.53 -4.10 -1.89
N GLU A 21 -9.06 -5.31 -1.93
CA GLU A 21 -9.30 -6.14 -0.73
C GLU A 21 -8.01 -6.42 0.05
N PHE A 22 -6.93 -6.72 -0.68
CA PHE A 22 -5.63 -6.90 -0.06
C PHE A 22 -5.11 -5.60 0.55
N LEU A 23 -5.22 -4.47 -0.16
CA LEU A 23 -4.80 -3.17 0.36
C LEU A 23 -5.59 -2.74 1.60
N SER A 24 -6.90 -2.99 1.64
CA SER A 24 -7.73 -2.77 2.83
C SER A 24 -7.29 -3.64 4.01
N SER A 25 -6.93 -4.91 3.74
CA SER A 25 -6.42 -5.80 4.78
C SER A 25 -5.05 -5.33 5.31
N VAL A 26 -4.18 -4.88 4.41
CA VAL A 26 -2.88 -4.30 4.77
C VAL A 26 -3.03 -3.02 5.57
N GLU A 27 -3.89 -2.09 5.14
CA GLU A 27 -4.16 -0.83 5.85
C GLU A 27 -4.60 -1.10 7.28
N LYS A 28 -5.59 -1.98 7.45
CA LYS A 28 -6.11 -2.34 8.77
C LYS A 28 -5.00 -2.90 9.68
N VAL A 29 -4.24 -3.87 9.18
CA VAL A 29 -3.17 -4.51 9.97
C VAL A 29 -2.01 -3.55 10.25
N ALA A 30 -1.64 -2.69 9.29
CA ALA A 30 -0.60 -1.70 9.49
C ALA A 30 -1.02 -0.68 10.56
N ASN A 31 -2.26 -0.21 10.53
CA ASN A 31 -2.82 0.73 11.50
C ASN A 31 -2.93 0.10 12.91
N GLU A 32 -3.47 -1.13 13.03
CA GLU A 32 -3.54 -1.86 14.30
C GLU A 32 -2.16 -2.12 14.96
N LYS A 33 -1.09 -2.13 14.16
CA LYS A 33 0.28 -2.37 14.62
C LYS A 33 1.14 -1.11 14.65
N GLU A 34 0.54 0.06 14.39
CA GLU A 34 1.23 1.35 14.27
C GLU A 34 2.45 1.29 13.33
N PHE A 35 2.35 0.49 12.26
CA PHE A 35 3.43 0.28 11.31
C PHE A 35 3.39 1.34 10.21
N LYS A 36 4.31 2.30 10.30
CA LYS A 36 4.40 3.43 9.37
C LYS A 36 5.36 3.21 8.20
N ASP A 37 6.30 2.28 8.33
CA ASP A 37 7.33 1.97 7.32
C ASP A 37 6.79 1.09 6.17
N LEU A 38 5.63 1.46 5.64
CA LEU A 38 4.95 0.81 4.52
C LEU A 38 4.81 1.80 3.36
N GLY A 39 5.44 1.47 2.23
CA GLY A 39 5.24 2.13 0.95
C GLY A 39 4.38 1.28 0.01
N VAL A 40 3.33 1.87 -0.55
CA VAL A 40 2.45 1.25 -1.55
C VAL A 40 2.74 1.86 -2.92
N PHE A 41 3.10 1.02 -3.88
CA PHE A 41 3.32 1.41 -5.27
C PHE A 41 2.16 0.91 -6.13
N ASN A 42 1.42 1.83 -6.73
CA ASN A 42 0.49 1.50 -7.79
C ASN A 42 1.22 1.61 -9.14
N ILE A 43 1.56 0.46 -9.70
CA ILE A 43 2.22 0.34 -11.00
C ILE A 43 1.18 -0.01 -12.04
N TYR A 44 0.96 0.83 -13.05
CA TYR A 44 -0.06 0.60 -14.07
C TYR A 44 0.44 0.96 -15.46
N ARG A 45 -0.18 0.40 -16.49
CA ARG A 45 0.12 0.73 -17.89
C ARG A 45 -0.90 1.73 -18.41
N TYR A 46 -0.42 2.71 -19.16
CA TYR A 46 -1.29 3.60 -19.92
C TYR A 46 -0.65 3.91 -21.26
N LYS A 47 -1.36 3.57 -22.35
CA LYS A 47 -0.78 3.50 -23.69
C LYS A 47 0.48 2.61 -23.69
N GLU A 48 1.58 3.07 -24.26
CA GLU A 48 2.85 2.33 -24.35
C GLU A 48 3.77 2.52 -23.13
N ASN A 49 3.33 3.28 -22.12
CA ASN A 49 4.17 3.65 -20.98
C ASN A 49 3.76 2.92 -19.69
N VAL A 50 4.75 2.68 -18.83
CA VAL A 50 4.56 2.21 -17.45
C VAL A 50 4.64 3.40 -16.51
N TYR A 51 3.64 3.53 -15.65
CA TYR A 51 3.57 4.57 -14.64
C TYR A 51 3.60 3.96 -13.25
N CYS A 52 4.12 4.72 -12.30
CA CYS A 52 4.16 4.34 -10.90
C CYS A 52 3.70 5.53 -10.04
N LYS A 53 2.75 5.29 -9.14
CA LYS A 53 2.38 6.22 -8.07
C LYS A 53 2.74 5.60 -6.74
N HIS A 54 3.38 6.39 -5.88
CA HIS A 54 3.77 5.98 -4.54
C HIS A 54 2.82 6.60 -3.50
N TYR A 55 2.43 5.80 -2.52
CA TYR A 55 1.59 6.19 -1.40
C TYR A 55 2.21 5.71 -0.08
N GLN A 56 2.21 6.58 0.91
CA GLN A 56 2.61 6.27 2.28
C GLN A 56 1.49 5.55 3.02
N SER A 57 1.83 4.80 4.07
CA SER A 57 0.88 4.11 4.96
C SER A 57 -0.28 5.02 5.41
N GLU A 58 0.02 6.26 5.83
CA GLU A 58 -0.96 7.23 6.33
C GLU A 58 -1.96 7.69 5.26
N GLN A 59 -1.60 7.60 3.97
CA GLN A 59 -2.45 7.99 2.86
C GLN A 59 -3.39 6.86 2.42
N LEU A 60 -3.11 5.63 2.84
CA LEU A 60 -3.79 4.43 2.32
C LEU A 60 -5.28 4.42 2.66
N LYS A 61 -5.64 4.84 3.87
CA LYS A 61 -7.03 4.92 4.34
C LYS A 61 -7.86 5.87 3.48
N ASP A 62 -7.35 7.08 3.25
CA ASP A 62 -8.05 8.08 2.44
C ASP A 62 -8.15 7.66 0.97
N LEU A 63 -7.12 6.98 0.44
CA LEU A 63 -7.14 6.45 -0.93
C LEU A 63 -8.22 5.39 -1.11
N LEU A 64 -8.32 4.44 -0.16
CA LEU A 64 -9.31 3.38 -0.19
C LEU A 64 -10.74 3.92 -0.04
N ASN A 65 -10.94 4.92 0.83
CA ASN A 65 -12.25 5.52 1.06
C ASN A 65 -12.76 6.36 -0.11
N ASN A 66 -11.86 7.09 -0.77
CA ASN A 66 -12.23 7.98 -1.88
C ASN A 66 -12.35 7.26 -3.22
N GLY A 67 -12.12 5.93 -3.26
CA GLY A 67 -12.17 5.14 -4.49
C GLY A 67 -11.24 5.67 -5.58
N ILE A 68 -10.18 6.41 -5.20
CA ILE A 68 -9.24 7.01 -6.15
C ILE A 68 -8.68 5.86 -6.96
N GLU A 69 -8.86 5.93 -8.29
CA GLU A 69 -8.46 4.88 -9.23
C GLU A 69 -7.02 4.43 -8.94
N LEU A 70 -6.91 3.30 -8.25
CA LEU A 70 -5.77 2.43 -8.40
C LEU A 70 -5.89 1.87 -9.81
N ARG A 71 -5.39 2.67 -10.78
CA ARG A 71 -5.46 2.33 -12.20
C ARG A 71 -4.88 0.93 -12.41
N ARG A 72 -5.59 0.14 -13.20
CA ARG A 72 -5.16 -1.18 -13.68
C ARG A 72 -4.56 -1.00 -15.07
#